data_AF-A0A7Y2B2W7-F1
#
_entry.id   AF-A0A7Y2B2W7-F1
#
_cell.length_a   1.000
_cell.length_b   1.000
_cell.length_c   1.000
_cell.angle_alpha   90.00
_cell.angle_beta   90.00
_cell.angle_gamma   90.00
#
_symmetry.space_group_name_H-M   'P 1'
#
loop_
_entity.id
_entity.type
_entity.pdbx_description
1 polymer ?
#
loop_
_entity_poly.entity_id
_entity_poly.type
_entity_poly.pdbx_seq_one_letter_code
_entity_poly.pdbx_strand_id
1 'polypeptide(L)' 'MALDKDLLEILACPATKEPVVLDGEFLVSTDPATRRRYRIEDDIPIMLVDESEVLPEDEWLTIMK' A
#
# COMPACT_ATOMS: atom_id res chain seq x y z
N MET A 1 17.64 -4.31 20.24
CA MET A 1 16.24 -3.86 20.14
C MET A 1 15.68 -4.46 18.87
N ALA A 2 14.72 -5.38 19.02
CA ALA A 2 13.93 -5.85 17.89
C ALA A 2 13.11 -4.66 17.38
N LEU A 3 13.03 -4.47 16.07
CA LEU A 3 12.08 -3.53 15.50
C LEU A 3 10.69 -4.10 15.84
N ASP A 4 9.95 -3.42 16.71
CA ASP A 4 8.64 -3.86 17.21
C ASP A 4 7.67 -4.10 16.05
N LYS A 5 6.97 -5.24 16.09
CA LYS A 5 5.92 -5.59 15.12
C LYS A 5 4.81 -4.54 15.07
N ASP A 6 4.59 -3.84 16.19
CA ASP A 6 3.70 -2.69 16.32
C ASP A 6 4.09 -1.52 15.41
N LEU A 7 5.37 -1.37 15.01
CA LEU A 7 5.80 -0.30 14.09
C LEU A 7 5.47 -0.60 12.62
N LEU A 8 5.38 -1.89 12.27
CA LEU A 8 4.96 -2.36 10.95
C LEU A 8 3.44 -2.31 10.78
N GLU A 9 2.68 -2.43 11.87
CA GLU A 9 1.22 -2.16 11.90
C GLU A 9 0.89 -0.65 11.71
N ILE A 10 1.87 0.24 11.87
CA ILE A 10 1.70 1.70 11.70
C ILE A 10 1.85 2.16 10.24
N LEU A 11 2.42 1.34 9.35
CA LEU A 11 2.51 1.64 7.91
C LEU A 11 1.15 1.45 7.25
N ALA A 12 0.31 2.43 7.48
CA ALA A 12 -1.06 2.49 7.04
C ALA A 12 -1.25 3.63 6.04
N CYS A 13 -2.15 3.43 5.08
CA CYS A 13 -2.49 4.41 4.06
C CYS A 13 -2.86 5.76 4.73
N PRO A 14 -2.23 6.89 4.37
CA PRO A 14 -2.43 8.16 5.07
C PRO A 14 -3.87 8.69 4.98
N ALA A 15 -4.69 8.17 4.06
CA ALA A 15 -6.09 8.55 3.87
C ALA A 15 -7.08 7.70 4.69
N THR A 16 -6.84 6.40 4.84
CA THR A 16 -7.82 5.44 5.40
C THR A 16 -7.31 4.72 6.64
N LYS A 17 -6.02 4.83 6.96
CA LYS A 17 -5.32 4.05 8.00
C LYS A 17 -5.46 2.53 7.81
N GLU A 18 -5.72 2.09 6.59
CA GLU A 18 -5.70 0.68 6.26
C GLU A 18 -4.30 0.18 5.93
N PRO A 19 -4.02 -1.11 6.14
CA PRO A 19 -2.78 -1.73 5.74
C PRO A 19 -2.46 -1.49 4.25
N VAL A 20 -1.18 -1.53 3.91
CA VAL A 20 -0.72 -1.60 2.53
C VAL A 20 0.12 -2.87 2.35
N VAL A 21 -0.04 -3.53 1.21
CA VAL A 21 0.71 -4.71 0.81
C VAL A 21 1.84 -4.26 -0.11
N LEU A 22 3.04 -4.79 0.07
CA LEU A 22 4.12 -4.57 -0.87
C LEU A 22 4.04 -5.61 -1.99
N ASP A 23 3.82 -5.13 -3.21
CA ASP A 23 3.80 -5.91 -4.45
C ASP A 23 5.00 -5.50 -5.32
N GLY A 24 6.14 -6.15 -5.08
CA GLY A 24 7.40 -5.84 -5.76
C GLY A 24 7.87 -4.41 -5.51
N GLU A 25 7.88 -3.59 -6.56
CA GLU A 25 8.24 -2.16 -6.51
C GLU A 25 7.01 -1.26 -6.32
N PHE A 26 5.91 -1.79 -5.80
CA PHE A 26 4.68 -1.05 -5.56
C PHE A 26 4.10 -1.36 -4.18
N LEU A 27 3.38 -0.42 -3.59
CA LEU A 27 2.56 -0.59 -2.40
C LEU A 27 1.10 -0.51 -2.77
N VAL A 28 0.32 -1.52 -2.46
CA VAL A 28 -1.10 -1.61 -2.76
C VAL A 28 -1.89 -1.54 -1.47
N SER A 29 -2.81 -0.60 -1.34
CA SER A 29 -3.67 -0.49 -0.16
C SER A 29 -4.62 -1.67 -0.07
N THR A 30 -4.73 -2.24 1.14
CA THR A 30 -5.65 -3.34 1.42
C THR A 30 -7.10 -2.89 1.57
N ASP A 31 -7.36 -1.60 1.44
CA ASP A 31 -8.71 -1.10 1.53
C ASP A 31 -9.46 -1.31 0.20
N PRO A 32 -10.58 -2.04 0.19
CA PRO A 32 -11.42 -2.19 -1.00
C PRO A 32 -12.07 -0.85 -1.42
N ALA A 33 -12.15 0.16 -0.55
CA ALA A 33 -12.72 1.46 -0.89
C ALA A 33 -11.74 2.31 -1.70
N THR A 34 -10.44 2.30 -1.36
CA THR A 34 -9.42 3.04 -2.10
C THR A 34 -8.73 2.21 -3.19
N ARG A 35 -8.38 0.94 -2.95
CA ARG A 35 -7.67 0.04 -3.90
C ARG A 35 -6.49 0.73 -4.59
N ARG A 36 -5.79 1.60 -3.85
CA ARG A 36 -4.73 2.45 -4.42
C ARG A 36 -3.43 1.69 -4.47
N ARG A 37 -2.71 1.88 -5.56
CA ARG A 37 -1.35 1.42 -5.81
C ARG A 37 -0.44 2.63 -5.82
N TYR A 38 0.62 2.57 -5.04
CA TYR A 38 1.68 3.54 -4.95
C TYR A 38 2.94 2.91 -5.53
N ARG A 39 3.70 3.64 -6.33
CA ARG A 39 4.99 3.17 -6.85
C ARG A 39 6.11 3.40 -5.83
N ILE A 40 7.13 2.57 -5.87
CA ILE A 40 8.37 2.74 -5.11
C ILE A 40 9.43 3.20 -6.11
N GLU A 41 10.07 4.34 -5.84
CA GLU A 41 11.14 4.88 -6.66
C GLU A 41 12.34 5.21 -5.76
N ASP A 42 13.53 4.76 -6.13
CA ASP A 42 14.75 4.93 -5.31
C ASP A 42 14.61 4.41 -3.86
N ASP A 43 13.92 3.29 -3.65
CA ASP A 43 13.61 2.71 -2.33
C ASP A 43 12.68 3.61 -1.47
N ILE A 44 12.13 4.69 -2.05
CA ILE A 44 11.19 5.60 -1.41
C ILE A 44 9.77 5.33 -1.95
N PRO A 45 8.83 4.89 -1.10
CA PRO A 45 7.45 4.73 -1.53
C PRO A 45 6.80 6.10 -1.78
N ILE A 46 6.36 6.31 -3.03
CA ILE A 46 5.63 7.50 -3.47
C ILE A 46 4.18 7.37 -2.97
N MET A 47 3.96 7.62 -1.67
CA MET A 47 2.63 7.63 -1.04
C MET A 47 1.86 8.92 -1.32
N LEU A 48 1.93 9.44 -2.54
CA LEU A 48 1.18 10.60 -2.99
C LEU A 48 -0.13 10.13 -3.63
N VAL A 49 -1.24 10.71 -3.20
CA VAL A 49 -2.57 10.38 -3.73
C VAL A 49 -2.68 10.72 -5.22
N ASP A 50 -2.08 11.83 -5.66
CA ASP A 50 -2.06 12.24 -7.07
C ASP A 50 -1.25 11.31 -7.97
N GLU A 51 -0.18 10.72 -7.45
CA GLU A 51 0.65 9.74 -8.18
C GLU A 51 0.17 8.29 -7.96
N SER A 52 -0.84 8.09 -7.11
CA SER A 52 -1.39 6.78 -6.84
C SER A 52 -2.37 6.37 -7.92
N GLU A 53 -2.28 5.11 -8.35
CA GLU A 53 -3.19 4.53 -9.34
C GLU A 53 -4.26 3.70 -8.61
N VAL A 54 -5.51 3.80 -9.04
CA VAL A 54 -6.57 2.93 -8.49
C VAL A 54 -6.58 1.64 -9.29
N LEU A 55 -6.28 0.54 -8.61
CA LEU A 55 -6.35 -0.78 -9.24
C LEU A 55 -7.81 -1.20 -9.44
N PRO A 56 -8.13 -1.83 -10.57
CA PRO A 56 -9.41 -2.51 -10.73
C PRO A 56 -9.53 -3.65 -9.73
N GLU A 57 -10.77 -3.98 -9.34
CA GLU A 57 -11.06 -5.06 -8.38
C GLU A 57 -10.38 -6.40 -8.72
N ASP A 58 -10.38 -6.79 -10.00
CA ASP A 58 -9.79 -8.06 -10.46
C ASP A 58 -8.28 -8.16 -10.17
N GLU A 59 -7.52 -7.09 -10.44
CA GLU A 59 -6.08 -7.05 -10.16
C GLU A 59 -5.82 -7.00 -8.66
N TRP A 60 -6.58 -6.18 -7.94
CA TRP A 60 -6.46 -6.06 -6.48
C TRP A 60 -6.76 -7.38 -5.77
N LEU A 61 -7.81 -8.10 -6.19
CA LEU A 61 -8.16 -9.45 -5.69
C LEU A 61 -7.05 -10.46 -5.96
N THR A 62 -6.31 -10.30 -7.06
CA THR A 62 -5.18 -11.17 -7.40
C THR A 62 -3.98 -10.93 -6.48
N ILE A 63 -3.71 -9.67 -6.15
CA ILE A 63 -2.63 -9.25 -5.24
C ILE A 63 -2.94 -9.63 -3.79
N MET A 64 -4.22 -9.61 -3.41
CA MET A 64 -4.71 -9.98 -2.08
C MET A 64 -4.84 -11.48 -1.80
N LYS A 65 -4.65 -12.31 -2.81
CA LYS A 65 -5.02 -13.73 -2.75
C LYS A 65 -4.03 -14.59 -1.98
#